data_AF-A0A3B1CKT1-F1
#
_entry.id   AF-A0A3B1CKT1-F1
#
_cell.length_a   1.000
_cell.length_b   1.000
_cell.length_c   1.000
_cell.angle_alpha   90.00
_cell.angle_beta   90.00
_cell.angle_gamma   90.00
#
_symmetry.space_group_name_H-M   'P 1'
#
loop_
_entity.id
_entity.type
_entity.pdbx_description
1 polymer ?
#
loop_
_entity_poly.entity_id
_entity_poly.type
_entity_poly.pdbx_seq_one_letter_code
_entity_poly.pdbx_strand_id
1 'polypeptide(L)'
;VVDLLNILKATAVSSAIIMIGVLFYYYTAITGTFSRTVFFIDAINTVVFIGMFRLAIRIYYNNDQGFSGLLNIIKPSRTKSGDGGGIPILIYGANERGELLLRSLTSGARPHHYDPVGFMDDDQQYWGGNIHGYPSFGGMDSFEDVITRFSVKELMVASQLAGEKLEKINTECRRLNVVCRVVPSYLDSSHVTIDASLLRGIQIEDLLDREPATIDYSKIESFLKGGRVLITGAGGSIGSQLAVHIAQFGPSRLILVEKSENYLYELGLKLKEFSSGSIRFSYNCVDITNEGQMDRLFAREKPQYLFHAAANKHVPLMETNIETAITNNIGGIKAISGLADKHGVERFILISTDKAVNPVNVMGATKKICELYVQNMASKSATSFMTVRFGNVLASNGSVAPLFLRQIENRGPVTVTDKNVKRYFMTIPEAVLLILQAAGMGG
;
A
#
# COMPACT_ATOMS: atom_id res chain seq x y z
N VAL A 1 -7.47 -19.90 28.52
CA VAL A 1 -7.05 -19.95 29.94
C VAL A 1 -7.75 -18.87 30.76
N VAL A 2 -7.76 -17.59 30.31
CA VAL A 2 -8.43 -16.48 31.03
C VAL A 2 -9.93 -16.74 31.30
N ASP A 3 -10.66 -17.25 30.31
CA ASP A 3 -12.11 -17.53 30.46
C ASP A 3 -12.41 -18.63 31.49
N LEU A 4 -11.59 -19.68 31.53
CA LEU A 4 -11.71 -20.77 32.52
C LEU A 4 -11.43 -20.26 33.95
N LEU A 5 -10.43 -19.40 34.11
CA LEU A 5 -10.13 -18.78 35.40
C LEU A 5 -11.27 -17.87 35.88
N ASN A 6 -11.94 -17.17 34.98
CA ASN A 6 -13.09 -16.34 35.32
C ASN A 6 -14.30 -17.18 35.74
N ILE A 7 -14.56 -18.31 35.07
CA ILE A 7 -15.63 -19.26 35.47
C ILE A 7 -15.33 -19.84 36.86
N LEU A 8 -14.09 -20.27 37.11
CA LEU A 8 -13.71 -20.81 38.41
C LEU A 8 -13.87 -19.77 39.54
N LYS A 9 -13.42 -18.54 39.30
CA LYS A 9 -13.60 -17.43 40.27
C LYS A 9 -15.07 -17.13 40.52
N ALA A 10 -15.87 -17.00 39.46
CA ALA A 10 -17.30 -16.70 39.58
C ALA A 10 -18.05 -17.81 40.31
N THR A 11 -17.76 -19.08 40.01
CA THR A 11 -18.42 -20.23 40.62
C THR A 11 -18.01 -20.40 42.09
N ALA A 12 -16.74 -20.13 42.43
CA ALA A 12 -16.29 -20.14 43.81
C ALA A 12 -16.96 -19.04 44.65
N VAL A 13 -17.08 -17.83 44.09
CA VAL A 13 -17.73 -16.70 44.77
C VAL A 13 -19.23 -16.94 44.94
N SER A 14 -19.94 -17.39 43.90
CA SER A 14 -21.38 -17.68 43.98
C SER A 14 -21.67 -18.80 44.97
N SER A 15 -20.89 -19.89 44.94
CA SER A 15 -21.06 -21.02 45.85
C SER A 15 -20.80 -20.61 47.31
N ALA A 16 -19.81 -19.74 47.55
CA ALA A 16 -19.53 -19.21 48.88
C ALA A 16 -20.67 -18.31 49.39
N ILE A 17 -21.22 -17.43 48.55
CA ILE A 17 -22.35 -16.56 48.91
C ILE A 17 -23.60 -17.40 49.22
N ILE A 18 -23.91 -18.39 48.39
CA ILE A 18 -25.05 -19.30 48.60
C ILE A 18 -24.86 -20.10 49.89
N MET A 19 -23.67 -20.65 50.13
CA MET A 19 -23.37 -21.38 51.36
C MET A 19 -23.54 -20.50 52.60
N ILE A 20 -23.02 -19.26 52.57
CA ILE A 20 -23.16 -18.30 53.68
C ILE A 20 -24.64 -17.95 53.90
N GLY A 21 -25.39 -17.69 52.82
CA GLY A 21 -26.82 -17.36 52.89
C GLY A 21 -27.66 -18.51 53.46
N VAL A 22 -27.40 -19.75 53.02
CA VAL A 22 -28.10 -20.92 53.54
C VAL A 22 -27.72 -21.22 54.99
N LEU A 23 -26.45 -21.07 55.37
CA LEU A 23 -26.01 -21.22 56.76
C LEU A 23 -26.62 -20.16 57.68
N PHE A 24 -26.73 -18.91 57.21
CA PHE A 24 -27.36 -17.81 57.94
C PHE A 24 -28.87 -18.03 58.10
N TYR A 25 -29.56 -18.47 57.04
CA TYR A 25 -30.97 -18.83 57.08
C TYR A 25 -31.23 -20.00 58.04
N TYR A 26 -30.39 -21.05 58.01
CA TYR A 26 -30.52 -22.18 58.94
C TYR A 26 -30.21 -21.83 60.39
N TYR A 27 -29.27 -20.90 60.62
CA TYR A 27 -29.00 -20.38 61.97
C TYR A 27 -30.20 -19.63 62.56
N THR A 28 -31.04 -19.01 61.72
CA THR A 28 -32.18 -18.18 62.14
C THR A 28 -33.53 -18.90 62.12
N ALA A 29 -33.73 -19.93 61.28
CA ALA A 29 -35.05 -20.49 60.98
C ALA A 29 -35.37 -21.89 61.57
N ILE A 30 -34.48 -22.50 62.37
CA ILE A 30 -34.70 -23.76 63.15
C ILE A 30 -35.59 -24.80 62.43
N THR A 31 -35.04 -25.53 61.45
CA THR A 31 -35.45 -26.93 61.14
C THR A 31 -34.44 -27.60 60.20
N GLY A 32 -33.65 -28.56 60.71
CA GLY A 32 -32.89 -29.52 59.90
C GLY A 32 -31.38 -29.28 59.79
N THR A 33 -30.61 -30.36 59.58
CA THR A 33 -29.18 -30.29 59.23
C THR A 33 -29.02 -30.48 57.73
N PHE A 34 -28.59 -29.44 57.01
CA PHE A 34 -28.26 -29.58 55.59
C PHE A 34 -26.83 -30.09 55.41
N SER A 35 -26.64 -31.09 54.53
CA SER A 35 -25.30 -31.63 54.28
C SER A 35 -24.46 -30.63 53.50
N ARG A 36 -23.31 -30.25 54.06
CA ARG A 36 -22.36 -29.31 53.44
C ARG A 36 -21.78 -29.85 52.11
N THR A 37 -21.82 -31.17 51.93
CA THR A 37 -21.36 -31.86 50.71
C THR A 37 -22.19 -31.45 49.49
N VAL A 38 -23.45 -31.04 49.67
CA VAL A 38 -24.32 -30.62 48.56
C VAL A 38 -23.75 -29.40 47.84
N PHE A 39 -23.21 -28.42 48.56
CA PHE A 39 -22.61 -27.22 47.95
C PHE A 39 -21.33 -27.52 47.19
N PHE A 40 -20.53 -28.48 47.67
CA PHE A 40 -19.34 -28.93 46.95
C PHE A 40 -19.71 -29.65 45.65
N ILE A 41 -20.73 -30.52 45.70
CA ILE A 41 -21.22 -31.23 44.51
C ILE A 41 -21.83 -30.24 43.51
N ASP A 42 -22.60 -29.25 43.97
CA ASP A 42 -23.18 -28.20 43.15
C ASP A 42 -22.12 -27.32 42.47
N ALA A 43 -21.08 -26.91 43.21
CA ALA A 43 -19.97 -26.14 42.66
C ALA A 43 -19.24 -26.91 41.54
N ILE A 44 -18.95 -28.20 41.76
CA ILE A 44 -18.30 -29.06 40.76
C ILE A 44 -19.20 -29.21 39.53
N ASN A 45 -20.47 -29.54 39.72
CA ASN A 45 -21.42 -29.72 38.63
C ASN A 45 -21.58 -28.43 37.82
N THR A 46 -21.65 -27.28 38.47
CA THR A 46 -21.80 -25.97 37.81
C THR A 46 -20.60 -25.66 36.91
N VAL A 47 -19.37 -25.88 37.41
CA VAL A 47 -18.15 -25.71 36.58
C VAL A 47 -18.18 -26.66 35.38
N VAL A 48 -18.56 -27.92 35.60
CA VAL A 48 -18.60 -28.94 34.55
C VAL A 48 -19.65 -28.61 33.48
N PHE A 49 -20.89 -28.29 33.87
CA PHE A 49 -21.96 -28.00 32.92
C PHE A 49 -21.74 -26.70 32.15
N ILE A 50 -21.30 -25.63 32.81
CA ILE A 50 -20.98 -24.37 32.12
C ILE A 50 -19.79 -24.57 31.17
N GLY A 51 -18.78 -25.32 31.61
CA GLY A 51 -17.63 -25.68 30.79
C GLY A 51 -18.03 -26.49 29.56
N MET A 52 -18.84 -27.53 29.73
CA MET A 52 -19.35 -28.37 28.64
C MET A 52 -20.24 -27.58 27.68
N PHE A 53 -21.13 -26.72 28.18
CA PHE A 53 -22.04 -25.95 27.33
C PHE A 53 -21.28 -24.92 26.48
N ARG A 54 -20.32 -24.21 27.06
CA ARG A 54 -19.46 -23.28 26.29
C ARG A 54 -18.57 -24.01 25.31
N LEU A 55 -18.05 -25.19 25.68
CA LEU A 55 -17.31 -26.05 24.76
C LEU A 55 -18.20 -26.50 23.59
N ALA A 56 -19.46 -26.87 23.86
CA ALA A 56 -20.42 -27.24 22.84
C ALA A 56 -20.75 -26.09 21.89
N ILE A 57 -20.99 -24.87 22.40
CA ILE A 57 -21.16 -23.66 21.56
C ILE A 57 -19.92 -23.43 20.70
N ARG A 58 -18.73 -23.57 21.30
CA ARG A 58 -17.46 -23.39 20.59
C ARG A 58 -17.28 -24.44 19.49
N ILE A 59 -17.71 -25.68 19.71
CA ILE A 59 -17.66 -26.72 18.68
C ILE A 59 -18.71 -26.45 17.59
N TYR A 60 -19.92 -26.05 17.96
CA TYR A 60 -21.05 -25.86 17.06
C TYR A 60 -20.88 -24.66 16.12
N TYR A 61 -20.46 -23.50 16.64
CA TYR A 61 -20.24 -22.31 15.81
C TYR A 61 -18.92 -22.34 15.05
N ASN A 62 -18.00 -23.22 15.45
CA ASN A 62 -16.67 -23.36 14.83
C ASN A 62 -16.59 -24.70 14.09
N ASN A 63 -17.60 -24.95 13.23
CA ASN A 63 -17.96 -26.25 12.66
C ASN A 63 -16.95 -26.83 11.64
N ASP A 64 -15.71 -26.32 11.61
CA ASP A 64 -14.57 -26.93 10.89
C ASP A 64 -13.29 -27.07 11.76
N GLN A 65 -13.31 -26.61 13.02
CA GLN A 65 -12.09 -26.46 13.86
C GLN A 65 -12.21 -26.97 15.31
N GLY A 66 -13.40 -27.38 15.77
CA GLY A 66 -13.62 -27.74 17.18
C GLY A 66 -12.91 -29.02 17.65
N PHE A 67 -12.94 -30.09 16.83
CA PHE A 67 -12.40 -31.40 17.21
C PHE A 67 -10.92 -31.57 16.81
N SER A 68 -10.52 -30.98 15.68
CA SER A 68 -9.15 -30.96 15.15
C SER A 68 -8.21 -30.05 15.95
N GLY A 69 -8.71 -28.93 16.49
CA GLY A 69 -7.92 -28.01 17.33
C GLY A 69 -7.47 -28.61 18.67
N LEU A 70 -8.22 -29.57 19.22
CA LEU A 70 -7.86 -30.24 20.48
C LEU A 70 -6.77 -31.31 20.28
N LEU A 71 -6.74 -31.94 19.10
CA LEU A 71 -5.72 -32.93 18.71
C LEU A 71 -4.39 -32.26 18.29
N ASN A 72 -4.43 -31.06 17.72
CA ASN A 72 -3.24 -30.32 17.27
C ASN A 72 -2.37 -29.74 18.40
N ILE A 73 -2.88 -29.66 19.63
CA ILE A 73 -2.09 -29.29 20.81
C ILE A 73 -1.13 -30.41 21.21
N ILE A 74 -1.46 -31.68 20.89
CA ILE A 74 -0.71 -32.86 21.35
C ILE A 74 0.29 -33.33 20.28
N LYS A 75 0.00 -33.15 18.99
CA LYS A 75 0.95 -33.32 17.87
C LYS A 75 0.55 -32.40 16.72
N PRO A 76 1.41 -31.48 16.25
CA PRO A 76 1.15 -30.78 15.00
C PRO A 76 1.46 -31.76 13.88
N SER A 77 0.46 -32.55 13.50
CA SER A 77 0.56 -33.44 12.35
C SER A 77 0.09 -32.69 11.13
N ARG A 78 1.00 -32.51 10.17
CA ARG A 78 0.72 -32.08 8.80
C ARG A 78 -0.51 -32.84 8.28
N THR A 79 -1.64 -32.15 8.13
CA THR A 79 -2.54 -32.52 7.04
C THR A 79 -1.79 -32.15 5.76
N LYS A 80 -1.06 -33.12 5.22
CA LYS A 80 -0.58 -33.10 3.84
C LYS A 80 -1.82 -33.00 2.95
N SER A 81 -2.27 -31.78 2.70
CA SER A 81 -3.15 -31.46 1.61
C SER A 81 -2.33 -31.53 0.33
N GLY A 82 -2.22 -32.73 -0.23
CA GLY A 82 -1.80 -32.93 -1.62
C GLY A 82 -0.29 -32.85 -1.88
N ASP A 83 0.11 -33.69 -2.82
CA ASP A 83 1.43 -33.80 -3.45
C ASP A 83 1.73 -32.58 -4.35
N GLY A 84 1.58 -31.36 -3.82
CA GLY A 84 1.78 -30.11 -4.55
C GLY A 84 3.12 -29.48 -4.19
N GLY A 85 4.07 -29.43 -5.13
CA GLY A 85 5.40 -28.85 -4.97
C GLY A 85 5.43 -27.32 -4.85
N GLY A 86 4.57 -26.74 -4.00
CA GLY A 86 4.52 -25.31 -3.71
C GLY A 86 5.71 -24.88 -2.85
N ILE A 87 6.12 -23.62 -3.02
CA ILE A 87 7.20 -23.01 -2.24
C ILE A 87 6.68 -22.73 -0.82
N PRO A 88 7.31 -23.25 0.26
CA PRO A 88 6.88 -22.97 1.63
C PRO A 88 7.07 -21.50 1.98
N ILE A 89 5.98 -20.82 2.34
CA ILE A 89 5.98 -19.39 2.66
C ILE A 89 5.46 -19.09 4.04
N LEU A 90 5.98 -18.02 4.63
CA LEU A 90 5.52 -17.47 5.90
C LEU A 90 4.99 -16.06 5.66
N ILE A 91 3.83 -15.72 6.22
CA ILE A 91 3.26 -14.38 6.08
C ILE A 91 3.55 -13.57 7.34
N TYR A 92 4.20 -12.43 7.21
CA TYR A 92 4.42 -11.48 8.31
C TYR A 92 3.37 -10.38 8.26
N GLY A 93 2.52 -10.30 9.29
CA GLY A 93 1.31 -9.49 9.33
C GLY A 93 0.08 -10.41 9.37
N ALA A 94 -0.49 -10.60 10.55
CA ALA A 94 -1.67 -11.42 10.85
C ALA A 94 -2.99 -10.60 10.83
N ASN A 95 -2.94 -9.40 10.24
CA ASN A 95 -4.08 -8.50 10.10
C ASN A 95 -4.85 -8.76 8.78
N GLU A 96 -5.85 -7.92 8.50
CA GLU A 96 -6.69 -8.02 7.29
C GLU A 96 -5.88 -8.07 5.98
N ARG A 97 -4.75 -7.34 5.89
CA ARG A 97 -3.87 -7.38 4.69
C ARG A 97 -3.23 -8.75 4.51
N GLY A 98 -2.75 -9.35 5.59
CA GLY A 98 -2.21 -10.71 5.57
C GLY A 98 -3.26 -11.75 5.20
N GLU A 99 -4.48 -11.58 5.70
CA GLU A 99 -5.62 -12.42 5.35
C GLU A 99 -5.96 -12.35 3.86
N LEU A 100 -6.03 -11.14 3.29
CA LEU A 100 -6.28 -10.93 1.87
C LEU A 100 -5.17 -11.53 0.99
N LEU A 101 -3.91 -11.37 1.40
CA LEU A 101 -2.78 -11.98 0.71
C LEU A 101 -2.89 -13.51 0.72
N LEU A 102 -3.18 -14.11 1.89
CA LEU A 102 -3.39 -15.54 2.01
C LEU A 102 -4.48 -16.03 1.05
N ARG A 103 -5.65 -15.36 1.04
CA ARG A 103 -6.75 -15.69 0.13
C ARG A 103 -6.33 -15.62 -1.33
N SER A 104 -5.58 -14.59 -1.74
CA SER A 104 -5.08 -14.50 -3.12
C SER A 104 -4.10 -15.62 -3.48
N LEU A 105 -3.27 -16.05 -2.54
CA LEU A 105 -2.29 -17.12 -2.77
C LEU A 105 -2.98 -18.49 -2.89
N THR A 106 -4.06 -18.70 -2.14
CA THR A 106 -4.82 -19.95 -2.17
C THR A 106 -5.87 -20.01 -3.29
N SER A 107 -6.43 -18.86 -3.69
CA SER A 107 -7.56 -18.78 -4.63
C SER A 107 -7.22 -18.18 -6.00
N GLY A 108 -5.99 -17.73 -6.24
CA GLY A 108 -5.56 -17.07 -7.48
C GLY A 108 -5.41 -18.00 -8.69
N ALA A 109 -5.02 -17.43 -9.85
CA ALA A 109 -4.93 -18.10 -11.16
C ALA A 109 -3.87 -19.22 -11.27
N ARG A 110 -2.97 -19.34 -10.27
CA ARG A 110 -2.04 -20.46 -10.11
C ARG A 110 -2.15 -21.01 -8.69
N PRO A 111 -3.27 -21.67 -8.34
CA PRO A 111 -3.36 -22.35 -7.07
C PRO A 111 -2.22 -23.38 -7.02
N HIS A 112 -1.56 -23.53 -5.86
CA HIS A 112 -0.46 -24.47 -5.59
C HIS A 112 0.99 -24.05 -5.96
N HIS A 113 1.25 -22.82 -6.42
CA HIS A 113 2.66 -22.36 -6.53
C HIS A 113 3.30 -22.08 -5.16
N TYR A 114 2.49 -21.64 -4.20
CA TYR A 114 2.91 -21.33 -2.84
C TYR A 114 2.21 -22.24 -1.85
N ASP A 115 2.93 -22.60 -0.77
CA ASP A 115 2.43 -23.40 0.36
C ASP A 115 2.54 -22.57 1.64
N PRO A 116 1.47 -21.83 2.04
CA PRO A 116 1.49 -21.05 3.26
C PRO A 116 1.65 -21.93 4.49
N VAL A 117 2.63 -21.61 5.33
CA VAL A 117 2.92 -22.34 6.57
C VAL A 117 2.15 -21.76 7.75
N GLY A 118 1.96 -20.44 7.76
CA GLY A 118 1.36 -19.72 8.87
C GLY A 118 1.60 -18.23 8.81
N PHE A 119 1.31 -17.58 9.93
CA PHE A 119 1.50 -16.16 10.15
C PHE A 119 2.53 -15.89 11.25
N MET A 120 3.10 -14.69 11.22
CA MET A 120 3.82 -14.06 12.33
C MET A 120 3.39 -12.61 12.43
N ASP A 121 3.30 -12.08 13.65
CA ASP A 121 2.95 -10.68 13.89
C ASP A 121 3.54 -10.22 15.21
N ASP A 122 3.93 -8.94 15.29
CA ASP A 122 4.44 -8.34 16.52
C ASP A 122 3.31 -8.11 17.53
N ASP A 123 2.06 -8.00 17.08
CA ASP A 123 0.92 -7.83 17.95
C ASP A 123 0.53 -9.15 18.62
N GLN A 124 0.65 -9.13 19.95
CA GLN A 124 0.40 -10.27 20.83
C GLN A 124 -1.02 -10.83 20.72
N GLN A 125 -1.99 -10.03 20.25
CA GLN A 125 -3.37 -10.51 20.08
C GLN A 125 -3.48 -11.68 19.09
N TYR A 126 -2.53 -11.77 18.15
CA TYR A 126 -2.53 -12.82 17.13
C TYR A 126 -1.72 -14.06 17.53
N TRP A 127 -0.98 -14.05 18.64
CA TRP A 127 -0.04 -15.11 19.00
C TRP A 127 -0.75 -16.41 19.40
N GLY A 128 -0.32 -17.54 18.79
CA GLY A 128 -0.95 -18.85 19.03
C GLY A 128 -2.39 -18.95 18.51
N GLY A 129 -2.87 -17.91 17.83
CA GLY A 129 -4.15 -17.89 17.14
C GLY A 129 -4.11 -18.67 15.83
N ASN A 130 -5.27 -18.73 15.17
CA ASN A 130 -5.43 -19.40 13.89
C ASN A 130 -6.23 -18.49 12.95
N ILE A 131 -5.72 -18.26 11.74
CA ILE A 131 -6.33 -17.42 10.71
C ILE A 131 -6.59 -18.29 9.49
N HIS A 132 -7.86 -18.56 9.18
CA HIS A 132 -8.29 -19.45 8.08
C HIS A 132 -7.61 -20.82 8.07
N GLY A 133 -7.32 -21.40 9.24
CA GLY A 133 -6.70 -22.72 9.37
C GLY A 133 -5.16 -22.68 9.43
N TYR A 134 -4.55 -21.51 9.24
CA TYR A 134 -3.12 -21.30 9.39
C TYR A 134 -2.75 -20.70 10.76
N PRO A 135 -1.84 -21.35 11.51
CA PRO A 135 -1.43 -20.89 12.84
C PRO A 135 -0.59 -19.61 12.78
N SER A 136 -0.67 -18.80 13.83
CA SER A 136 0.23 -17.66 14.05
C SER A 136 1.29 -18.01 15.10
N PHE A 137 2.57 -17.95 14.71
CA PHE A 137 3.68 -18.49 15.50
C PHE A 137 4.29 -17.51 16.51
N GLY A 138 3.84 -16.25 16.55
CA GLY A 138 4.38 -15.20 17.42
C GLY A 138 5.08 -14.08 16.66
N GLY A 139 5.87 -13.28 17.37
CA GLY A 139 6.68 -12.19 16.82
C GLY A 139 8.11 -12.61 16.46
N MET A 140 8.99 -11.65 16.18
CA MET A 140 10.36 -11.92 15.69
C MET A 140 11.21 -12.85 16.54
N ASP A 141 10.97 -12.95 17.85
CA ASP A 141 11.73 -13.84 18.74
C ASP A 141 11.63 -15.33 18.33
N SER A 142 10.50 -15.74 17.74
CA SER A 142 10.30 -17.12 17.26
C SER A 142 10.67 -17.31 15.78
N PHE A 143 11.19 -16.28 15.12
CA PHE A 143 11.38 -16.28 13.66
C PHE A 143 12.30 -17.41 13.18
N GLU A 144 13.50 -17.52 13.75
CA GLU A 144 14.48 -18.53 13.34
C GLU A 144 13.99 -19.97 13.56
N ASP A 145 13.32 -20.22 14.69
CA ASP A 145 12.74 -21.52 15.01
C ASP A 145 11.67 -21.92 13.99
N VAL A 146 10.80 -20.98 13.61
CA VAL A 146 9.73 -21.21 12.63
C VAL A 146 10.31 -21.47 11.24
N ILE A 147 11.24 -20.62 10.78
CA ILE A 147 11.89 -20.77 9.48
C ILE A 147 12.55 -22.15 9.37
N THR A 148 13.29 -22.58 10.40
CA THR A 148 14.01 -23.85 10.42
C THR A 148 13.05 -25.03 10.48
N ARG A 149 12.09 -24.99 11.42
CA ARG A 149 11.14 -26.08 11.65
C ARG A 149 10.27 -26.38 10.43
N PHE A 150 9.87 -25.34 9.71
CA PHE A 150 8.97 -25.48 8.56
C PHE A 150 9.68 -25.36 7.20
N SER A 151 11.02 -25.20 7.19
CA SER A 151 11.83 -25.09 5.98
C SER A 151 11.32 -23.99 5.03
N VAL A 152 10.93 -22.85 5.62
CA VAL A 152 10.40 -21.70 4.89
C VAL A 152 11.42 -21.21 3.85
N LYS A 153 10.96 -20.93 2.64
CA LYS A 153 11.78 -20.44 1.52
C LYS A 153 11.54 -18.99 1.20
N GLU A 154 10.32 -18.50 1.39
CA GLU A 154 10.00 -17.07 1.24
C GLU A 154 9.23 -16.52 2.45
N LEU A 155 9.56 -15.29 2.85
CA LEU A 155 8.79 -14.48 3.78
C LEU A 155 8.02 -13.42 2.99
N MET A 156 6.71 -13.34 3.18
CA MET A 156 5.86 -12.33 2.58
C MET A 156 5.36 -11.35 3.64
N VAL A 157 5.82 -10.11 3.58
CA VAL A 157 5.46 -9.06 4.54
C VAL A 157 4.19 -8.35 4.05
N ALA A 158 3.08 -8.56 4.76
CA ALA A 158 1.78 -7.96 4.51
C ALA A 158 1.39 -6.91 5.58
N SER A 159 2.30 -6.57 6.50
CA SER A 159 2.12 -5.50 7.50
C SER A 159 2.62 -4.14 7.00
N GLN A 160 2.17 -3.04 7.64
CA GLN A 160 2.71 -1.69 7.42
C GLN A 160 4.08 -1.51 8.10
N LEU A 161 5.02 -2.41 7.83
CA LEU A 161 6.39 -2.27 8.31
C LEU A 161 7.22 -1.48 7.31
N ALA A 162 8.00 -0.54 7.81
CA ALA A 162 8.92 0.27 7.03
C ALA A 162 10.21 0.52 7.82
N GLY A 163 11.20 1.10 7.14
CA GLY A 163 12.42 1.59 7.79
C GLY A 163 13.23 0.51 8.51
N GLU A 164 13.67 0.83 9.73
CA GLU A 164 14.61 0.00 10.50
C GLU A 164 14.04 -1.40 10.82
N LYS A 165 12.74 -1.52 11.06
CA LYS A 165 12.11 -2.82 11.35
C LYS A 165 12.14 -3.73 10.12
N LEU A 166 11.79 -3.20 8.95
CA LEU A 166 11.83 -3.98 7.70
C LEU A 166 13.27 -4.35 7.33
N GLU A 167 14.24 -3.47 7.58
CA GLU A 167 15.67 -3.76 7.40
C GLU A 167 16.15 -4.89 8.32
N LYS A 168 15.73 -4.89 9.60
CA LYS A 168 16.02 -5.98 10.55
C LYS A 168 15.47 -7.32 10.05
N ILE A 169 14.20 -7.35 9.64
CA ILE A 169 13.57 -8.56 9.07
C ILE A 169 14.34 -9.04 7.84
N ASN A 170 14.66 -8.14 6.91
CA ASN A 170 15.43 -8.47 5.70
C ASN A 170 16.82 -9.04 6.03
N THR A 171 17.48 -8.49 7.04
CA THR A 171 18.80 -8.94 7.48
C THR A 171 18.73 -10.37 8.03
N GLU A 172 17.72 -10.66 8.85
CA GLU A 172 17.47 -12.02 9.36
C GLU A 172 17.09 -12.98 8.23
N CYS A 173 16.23 -12.58 7.28
CA CYS A 173 15.93 -13.36 6.10
C CYS A 173 17.19 -13.72 5.30
N ARG A 174 18.10 -12.75 5.07
CA ARG A 174 19.36 -12.99 4.38
C ARG A 174 20.27 -13.94 5.14
N ARG A 175 20.37 -13.79 6.47
CA ARG A 175 21.14 -14.69 7.34
C ARG A 175 20.64 -16.14 7.25
N LEU A 176 19.32 -16.32 7.17
CA LEU A 176 18.66 -17.63 7.10
C LEU A 176 18.42 -18.12 5.66
N ASN A 177 18.90 -17.38 4.65
CA ASN A 177 18.77 -17.72 3.23
C ASN A 177 17.30 -17.86 2.75
N VAL A 178 16.44 -16.98 3.27
CA VAL A 178 15.01 -16.84 2.95
C VAL A 178 14.80 -15.62 2.07
N VAL A 179 14.02 -15.73 1.00
CA VAL A 179 13.69 -14.59 0.14
C VAL A 179 12.61 -13.74 0.81
N CYS A 180 12.88 -12.45 1.03
CA CYS A 180 11.90 -11.53 1.59
C CYS A 180 11.19 -10.75 0.48
N ARG A 181 9.86 -10.81 0.46
CA ARG A 181 8.98 -10.04 -0.44
C ARG A 181 8.00 -9.21 0.38
N VAL A 182 7.62 -8.05 -0.12
CA VAL A 182 6.74 -7.12 0.58
C VAL A 182 5.53 -6.78 -0.29
N VAL A 183 4.36 -6.69 0.33
CA VAL A 183 3.17 -6.08 -0.27
C VAL A 183 3.34 -4.56 -0.21
N PRO A 184 3.39 -3.86 -1.37
CA PRO A 184 3.57 -2.41 -1.37
C PRO A 184 2.57 -1.68 -0.47
N SER A 185 3.06 -0.71 0.31
CA SER A 185 2.28 0.01 1.32
C SER A 185 1.09 0.79 0.76
N TYR A 186 1.18 1.27 -0.49
CA TYR A 186 0.12 2.03 -1.18
C TYR A 186 -1.06 1.20 -1.67
N LEU A 187 -0.97 -0.13 -1.65
CA LEU A 187 -2.10 -1.00 -1.98
C LEU A 187 -3.01 -1.05 -0.75
N ASP A 188 -4.08 -0.25 -0.73
CA ASP A 188 -5.06 -0.26 0.36
C ASP A 188 -5.98 -1.49 0.26
N SER A 189 -6.28 -2.12 1.40
CA SER A 189 -7.03 -3.38 1.49
C SER A 189 -8.50 -3.26 1.10
N SER A 190 -9.02 -2.03 1.02
CA SER A 190 -10.45 -1.74 0.81
C SER A 190 -10.91 -1.84 -0.65
N HIS A 191 -10.03 -1.66 -1.64
CA HIS A 191 -10.43 -1.52 -3.04
C HIS A 191 -9.56 -2.24 -4.08
N VAL A 192 -8.42 -2.81 -3.69
CA VAL A 192 -7.54 -3.54 -4.61
C VAL A 192 -7.36 -4.98 -4.15
N THR A 193 -7.69 -5.93 -5.02
CA THR A 193 -7.34 -7.34 -4.82
C THR A 193 -5.82 -7.45 -4.78
N ILE A 194 -5.25 -7.81 -3.63
CA ILE A 194 -3.80 -8.02 -3.48
C ILE A 194 -3.44 -9.30 -4.25
N ASP A 195 -3.00 -9.18 -5.50
CA ASP A 195 -2.49 -10.30 -6.28
C ASP A 195 -1.04 -10.61 -5.85
N ALA A 196 -0.71 -11.90 -5.72
CA ALA A 196 0.65 -12.38 -5.50
C ALA A 196 1.64 -11.90 -6.57
N SER A 197 1.17 -11.59 -7.78
CA SER A 197 1.99 -10.97 -8.83
C SER A 197 2.53 -9.57 -8.47
N LEU A 198 1.89 -8.88 -7.52
CA LEU A 198 2.29 -7.56 -7.05
C LEU A 198 3.38 -7.60 -5.96
N LEU A 199 3.70 -8.80 -5.44
CA LEU A 199 4.78 -8.97 -4.48
C LEU A 199 6.13 -8.70 -5.13
N ARG A 200 6.90 -7.80 -4.51
CA ARG A 200 8.26 -7.46 -4.95
C ARG A 200 9.27 -7.64 -3.83
N GLY A 201 10.54 -7.79 -4.21
CA GLY A 201 11.63 -7.68 -3.24
C GLY A 201 11.65 -6.28 -2.60
N ILE A 202 12.31 -6.19 -1.44
CA ILE A 202 12.48 -4.92 -0.72
C ILE A 202 13.23 -3.93 -1.63
N GLN A 203 12.64 -2.75 -1.83
CA GLN A 203 13.27 -1.64 -2.51
C GLN A 203 13.61 -0.52 -1.53
N ILE A 204 14.41 0.46 -1.97
CA ILE A 204 14.86 1.57 -1.13
C ILE A 204 13.69 2.42 -0.61
N GLU A 205 12.56 2.41 -1.31
CA GLU A 205 11.30 3.02 -0.95
C GLU A 205 10.73 2.47 0.36
N ASP A 206 10.88 1.17 0.59
CA ASP A 206 10.30 0.48 1.75
C ASP A 206 11.14 0.73 3.02
N LEU A 207 12.39 1.22 2.84
CA LEU A 207 13.28 1.63 3.92
C LEU A 207 13.03 3.07 4.38
N LEU A 208 12.08 3.79 3.77
CA LEU A 208 11.66 5.10 4.25
C LEU A 208 10.76 4.94 5.48
N ASP A 209 11.23 5.40 6.63
CA ASP A 209 10.48 5.35 7.89
C ASP A 209 9.41 6.46 7.93
N ARG A 210 8.27 6.20 7.28
CA ARG A 210 7.13 7.14 7.26
C ARG A 210 5.79 6.43 7.11
N GLU A 211 4.76 7.02 7.68
CA GLU A 211 3.38 6.59 7.41
C GLU A 211 2.95 7.07 5.99
N PRO A 212 2.31 6.19 5.20
CA PRO A 212 1.68 6.58 3.95
C PRO A 212 0.58 7.62 4.18
N ALA A 213 0.37 8.51 3.21
CA ALA A 213 -0.77 9.43 3.28
C ALA A 213 -2.08 8.66 3.04
N THR A 214 -3.13 8.99 3.78
CA THR A 214 -4.48 8.44 3.52
C THR A 214 -5.02 9.00 2.21
N ILE A 215 -5.40 8.11 1.29
CA ILE A 215 -5.89 8.46 -0.05
C ILE A 215 -7.40 8.24 -0.15
N ASP A 216 -8.13 9.26 -0.61
CA ASP A 216 -9.57 9.16 -0.89
C ASP A 216 -9.81 8.70 -2.34
N TYR A 217 -9.77 7.38 -2.54
CA TYR A 217 -9.95 6.76 -3.85
C TYR A 217 -11.31 7.05 -4.48
N SER A 218 -12.37 7.19 -3.65
CA SER A 218 -13.74 7.44 -4.13
C SER A 218 -13.85 8.77 -4.89
N LYS A 219 -13.20 9.82 -4.36
CA LYS A 219 -13.16 11.13 -5.02
C LYS A 219 -12.37 11.07 -6.32
N ILE A 220 -11.23 10.39 -6.32
CA ILE A 220 -10.40 10.25 -7.52
C ILE A 220 -11.17 9.52 -8.63
N GLU A 221 -11.84 8.41 -8.29
CA GLU A 221 -12.65 7.65 -9.24
C GLU A 221 -13.80 8.50 -9.79
N SER A 222 -14.56 9.17 -8.91
CA SER A 222 -15.71 10.00 -9.33
C SER A 222 -15.33 11.08 -10.35
N PHE A 223 -14.12 11.61 -10.24
CA PHE A 223 -13.58 12.65 -11.10
C PHE A 223 -13.05 12.08 -12.43
N LEU A 224 -12.30 10.97 -12.41
CA LEU A 224 -11.62 10.43 -13.60
C LEU A 224 -12.50 9.51 -14.45
N LYS A 225 -13.47 8.82 -13.86
CA LYS A 225 -14.26 7.79 -14.52
C LYS A 225 -15.03 8.35 -15.71
N GLY A 226 -14.86 7.73 -16.87
CA GLY A 226 -15.46 8.21 -18.12
C GLY A 226 -14.89 9.53 -18.67
N GLY A 227 -13.96 10.18 -17.95
CA GLY A 227 -13.33 11.43 -18.37
C GLY A 227 -12.35 11.26 -19.53
N ARG A 228 -12.08 12.36 -20.23
CA ARG A 228 -11.03 12.43 -21.27
C ARG A 228 -9.81 13.14 -20.70
N VAL A 229 -8.74 12.39 -20.43
CA VAL A 229 -7.59 12.89 -19.68
C VAL A 229 -6.39 13.06 -20.61
N LEU A 230 -5.79 14.25 -20.62
CA LEU A 230 -4.54 14.54 -21.31
C LEU A 230 -3.38 14.65 -20.34
N ILE A 231 -2.26 14.00 -20.67
CA ILE A 231 -1.02 14.05 -19.90
C ILE A 231 0.10 14.53 -20.81
N THR A 232 0.73 15.66 -20.48
CA THR A 232 1.98 16.07 -21.15
C THR A 232 3.19 15.55 -20.39
N GLY A 233 4.28 15.24 -21.10
CA GLY A 233 5.45 14.60 -20.49
C GLY A 233 5.11 13.18 -20.04
N ALA A 234 4.21 12.53 -20.77
CA ALA A 234 3.63 11.24 -20.41
C ALA A 234 4.69 10.15 -20.28
N GLY A 235 5.79 10.21 -21.01
CA GLY A 235 6.87 9.22 -20.91
C GLY A 235 7.78 9.42 -19.70
N GLY A 236 7.76 10.59 -19.08
CA GLY A 236 8.60 10.91 -17.91
C GLY A 236 8.24 10.11 -16.65
N SER A 237 9.09 10.18 -15.63
CA SER A 237 8.90 9.38 -14.39
C SER A 237 7.56 9.63 -13.69
N ILE A 238 7.07 10.87 -13.67
CA ILE A 238 5.77 11.20 -13.07
C ILE A 238 4.62 11.01 -14.06
N GLY A 239 4.79 11.48 -15.31
CA GLY A 239 3.75 11.37 -16.33
C GLY A 239 3.36 9.92 -16.64
N SER A 240 4.33 9.01 -16.68
CA SER A 240 4.07 7.59 -16.99
C SER A 240 3.31 6.90 -15.87
N GLN A 241 3.56 7.34 -14.64
CA GLN A 241 2.95 6.77 -13.45
C GLN A 241 1.56 7.35 -13.23
N LEU A 242 1.36 8.64 -13.54
CA LEU A 242 0.03 9.22 -13.71
C LEU A 242 -0.77 8.43 -14.76
N ALA A 243 -0.20 8.15 -15.93
CA ALA A 243 -0.91 7.41 -16.97
C ALA A 243 -1.37 6.01 -16.50
N VAL A 244 -0.47 5.26 -15.84
CA VAL A 244 -0.79 3.92 -15.30
C VAL A 244 -1.85 3.99 -14.21
N HIS A 245 -1.74 4.91 -13.24
CA HIS A 245 -2.71 5.00 -12.15
C HIS A 245 -4.06 5.56 -12.63
N ILE A 246 -4.06 6.57 -13.50
CA ILE A 246 -5.29 7.10 -14.09
C ILE A 246 -6.04 6.02 -14.86
N ALA A 247 -5.34 5.11 -15.56
CA ALA A 247 -5.98 3.99 -16.26
C ALA A 247 -6.76 3.06 -15.31
N GLN A 248 -6.35 2.91 -14.05
CA GLN A 248 -7.05 2.09 -13.05
C GLN A 248 -8.42 2.67 -12.66
N PHE A 249 -8.63 3.98 -12.82
CA PHE A 249 -9.89 4.66 -12.49
C PHE A 249 -10.89 4.72 -13.65
N GLY A 250 -10.60 4.04 -14.76
CA GLY A 250 -11.55 3.86 -15.88
C GLY A 250 -11.94 5.14 -16.66
N PRO A 251 -10.99 5.97 -17.13
CA PRO A 251 -11.29 7.08 -18.03
C PRO A 251 -11.80 6.56 -19.39
N SER A 252 -12.58 7.35 -20.12
CA SER A 252 -13.01 6.95 -21.49
C SER A 252 -11.89 7.11 -22.51
N ARG A 253 -10.97 8.06 -22.28
CA ARG A 253 -9.86 8.39 -23.19
C ARG A 253 -8.64 8.82 -22.39
N LEU A 254 -7.48 8.27 -22.73
CA LEU A 254 -6.18 8.71 -22.20
C LEU A 254 -5.30 9.22 -23.34
N ILE A 255 -4.99 10.52 -23.32
CA ILE A 255 -4.26 11.25 -24.37
C ILE A 255 -2.85 11.53 -23.86
N LEU A 256 -1.87 10.84 -24.41
CA LEU A 256 -0.50 10.80 -23.93
C LEU A 256 0.37 11.61 -24.89
N VAL A 257 0.94 12.70 -24.37
CA VAL A 257 1.80 13.62 -25.13
C VAL A 257 3.21 13.57 -24.58
N GLU A 258 4.17 13.25 -25.43
CA GLU A 258 5.58 13.18 -25.07
C GLU A 258 6.43 13.56 -26.28
N LYS A 259 7.55 14.26 -26.07
CA LYS A 259 8.47 14.62 -27.14
C LYS A 259 9.41 13.47 -27.49
N SER A 260 9.78 12.68 -26.49
CA SER A 260 10.61 11.48 -26.67
C SER A 260 9.76 10.31 -27.18
N GLU A 261 9.99 9.92 -28.43
CA GLU A 261 9.40 8.73 -29.02
C GLU A 261 9.63 7.48 -28.15
N ASN A 262 10.87 7.24 -27.69
CA ASN A 262 11.22 6.05 -26.92
C ASN A 262 10.46 5.99 -25.59
N TYR A 263 10.38 7.10 -24.84
CA TYR A 263 9.64 7.12 -23.59
C TYR A 263 8.13 6.92 -23.80
N LEU A 264 7.58 7.43 -24.91
CA LEU A 264 6.18 7.21 -25.27
C LEU A 264 5.92 5.74 -25.63
N TYR A 265 6.84 5.11 -26.37
CA TYR A 265 6.77 3.69 -26.71
C TYR A 265 6.84 2.79 -25.47
N GLU A 266 7.81 3.03 -24.58
CA GLU A 266 7.95 2.29 -23.32
C GLU A 266 6.70 2.43 -22.44
N LEU A 267 6.10 3.62 -22.38
CA LEU A 267 4.82 3.81 -21.70
C LEU A 267 3.72 2.96 -22.36
N GLY A 268 3.65 2.94 -23.68
CA GLY A 268 2.68 2.13 -24.42
C GLY A 268 2.77 0.65 -24.07
N LEU A 269 3.98 0.11 -23.85
CA LEU A 269 4.16 -1.27 -23.38
C LEU A 269 3.56 -1.50 -22.00
N LYS A 270 3.73 -0.56 -21.05
CA LYS A 270 3.17 -0.65 -19.70
C LYS A 270 1.64 -0.58 -19.68
N LEU A 271 1.05 0.15 -20.62
CA LEU A 271 -0.41 0.31 -20.72
C LEU A 271 -1.11 -0.82 -21.51
N LYS A 272 -0.37 -1.81 -22.02
CA LYS A 272 -0.96 -2.95 -22.75
C LYS A 272 -1.97 -3.73 -21.92
N GLU A 273 -1.72 -3.90 -20.63
CA GLU A 273 -2.59 -4.65 -19.72
C GLU A 273 -3.98 -4.00 -19.59
N PHE A 274 -4.06 -2.68 -19.75
CA PHE A 274 -5.31 -1.92 -19.73
C PHE A 274 -5.98 -1.82 -21.10
N SER A 275 -5.30 -2.24 -22.17
CA SER A 275 -5.78 -2.13 -23.55
C SER A 275 -6.92 -3.10 -23.88
N SER A 276 -7.15 -4.12 -23.06
CA SER A 276 -8.30 -5.03 -23.14
C SER A 276 -9.59 -4.41 -22.58
N GLY A 277 -9.49 -3.28 -21.88
CA GLY A 277 -10.61 -2.56 -21.30
C GLY A 277 -11.30 -1.58 -22.26
N SER A 278 -12.21 -0.78 -21.71
CA SER A 278 -12.99 0.24 -22.44
C SER A 278 -12.20 1.54 -22.72
N ILE A 279 -10.96 1.64 -22.24
CA ILE A 279 -10.14 2.85 -22.31
C ILE A 279 -9.56 3.00 -23.72
N ARG A 280 -9.78 4.15 -24.34
CA ARG A 280 -9.15 4.46 -25.63
C ARG A 280 -7.86 5.24 -25.42
N PHE A 281 -6.71 4.67 -25.79
CA PHE A 281 -5.41 5.35 -25.71
C PHE A 281 -5.10 6.17 -26.98
N SER A 282 -4.48 7.34 -26.83
CA SER A 282 -3.98 8.19 -27.92
C SER A 282 -2.53 8.54 -27.63
N TYR A 283 -1.60 8.05 -28.43
CA TYR A 283 -0.16 8.29 -28.27
C TYR A 283 0.30 9.36 -29.26
N ASN A 284 0.81 10.48 -28.75
CA ASN A 284 1.14 11.67 -29.54
C ASN A 284 2.59 12.09 -29.28
N CYS A 285 3.48 11.81 -30.24
CA CYS A 285 4.87 12.25 -30.21
C CYS A 285 4.95 13.72 -30.65
N VAL A 286 4.79 14.66 -29.70
CA VAL A 286 4.65 16.09 -29.99
C VAL A 286 5.41 16.92 -28.96
N ASP A 287 6.11 17.95 -29.43
CA ASP A 287 6.69 18.98 -28.56
C ASP A 287 5.58 19.95 -28.11
N ILE A 288 5.43 20.12 -26.80
CA ILE A 288 4.41 21.00 -26.21
C ILE A 288 4.56 22.48 -26.62
N THR A 289 5.75 22.88 -27.08
CA THR A 289 6.02 24.24 -27.59
C THR A 289 5.51 24.44 -29.02
N ASN A 290 5.15 23.35 -29.73
CA ASN A 290 4.53 23.44 -31.04
C ASN A 290 3.01 23.69 -30.91
N GLU A 291 2.66 24.96 -30.71
CA GLU A 291 1.27 25.41 -30.50
C GLU A 291 0.31 24.92 -31.60
N GLY A 292 0.73 24.93 -32.87
CA GLY A 292 -0.13 24.52 -33.99
C GLY A 292 -0.45 23.02 -33.99
N GLN A 293 0.50 22.16 -33.63
CA GLN A 293 0.23 20.72 -33.48
C GLN A 293 -0.62 20.44 -32.24
N MET A 294 -0.33 21.10 -31.13
CA MET A 294 -1.10 20.96 -29.89
C MET A 294 -2.53 21.47 -30.05
N ASP A 295 -2.76 22.58 -30.75
CA ASP A 295 -4.10 23.11 -31.02
C ASP A 295 -4.97 22.10 -31.79
N ARG A 296 -4.41 21.49 -32.84
CA ARG A 296 -5.09 20.42 -33.59
C ARG A 296 -5.36 19.19 -32.72
N LEU A 297 -4.45 18.85 -31.82
CA LEU A 297 -4.63 17.75 -30.87
C LEU A 297 -5.78 18.03 -29.90
N PHE A 298 -5.82 19.22 -29.30
CA PHE A 298 -6.90 19.65 -28.40
C PHE A 298 -8.26 19.66 -29.11
N ALA A 299 -8.32 20.21 -30.33
CA ALA A 299 -9.54 20.24 -31.13
C ALA A 299 -10.08 18.82 -31.44
N ARG A 300 -9.18 17.87 -31.73
CA ARG A 300 -9.52 16.49 -32.06
C ARG A 300 -9.94 15.68 -30.83
N GLU A 301 -9.14 15.73 -29.76
CA GLU A 301 -9.31 14.84 -28.61
C GLU A 301 -10.20 15.44 -27.51
N LYS A 302 -10.41 16.77 -27.51
CA LYS A 302 -11.27 17.54 -26.59
C LYS A 302 -11.06 17.17 -25.12
N PRO A 303 -9.82 17.30 -24.58
CA PRO A 303 -9.53 16.87 -23.23
C PRO A 303 -10.39 17.59 -22.20
N GLN A 304 -10.90 16.86 -21.21
CA GLN A 304 -11.66 17.40 -20.09
C GLN A 304 -10.73 17.76 -18.93
N TYR A 305 -9.73 16.93 -18.68
CA TYR A 305 -8.75 17.11 -17.62
C TYR A 305 -7.34 17.07 -18.19
N LEU A 306 -6.45 17.92 -17.69
CA LEU A 306 -5.08 18.02 -18.18
C LEU A 306 -4.09 17.97 -17.03
N PHE A 307 -3.19 16.98 -17.04
CA PHE A 307 -2.04 16.89 -16.15
C PHE A 307 -0.77 17.27 -16.90
N HIS A 308 -0.13 18.37 -16.49
CA HIS A 308 1.05 18.90 -17.15
C HIS A 308 2.33 18.45 -16.41
N ALA A 309 2.99 17.40 -16.91
CA ALA A 309 4.22 16.83 -16.34
C ALA A 309 5.48 17.11 -17.18
N ALA A 310 5.33 17.70 -18.37
CA ALA A 310 6.46 18.01 -19.25
C ALA A 310 7.31 19.18 -18.70
N ALA A 311 8.55 18.90 -18.33
CA ALA A 311 9.53 19.92 -17.96
C ALA A 311 10.96 19.38 -18.00
N ASN A 312 11.93 20.27 -18.23
CA ASN A 312 13.34 19.97 -17.98
C ASN A 312 13.64 20.17 -16.50
N LYS A 313 14.19 19.13 -15.85
CA LYS A 313 14.34 19.07 -14.38
C LYS A 313 15.78 19.00 -13.86
N HIS A 314 16.77 18.73 -14.71
CA HIS A 314 18.14 18.50 -14.26
C HIS A 314 18.86 19.83 -14.00
N VAL A 315 19.01 20.19 -12.73
CA VAL A 315 19.61 21.49 -12.32
C VAL A 315 20.96 21.73 -13.01
N PRO A 316 21.97 20.85 -12.95
CA PRO A 316 23.28 21.15 -13.56
C PRO A 316 23.21 21.39 -15.07
N LEU A 317 22.32 20.66 -15.77
CA LEU A 317 22.12 20.85 -17.22
C LEU A 317 21.41 22.17 -17.51
N MET A 318 20.44 22.56 -16.69
CA MET A 318 19.67 23.80 -16.91
C MET A 318 20.45 25.06 -16.53
N GLU A 319 21.44 24.97 -15.64
CA GLU A 319 22.37 26.08 -15.38
C GLU A 319 23.22 26.42 -16.61
N THR A 320 23.60 25.41 -17.41
CA THR A 320 24.39 25.62 -18.64
C THR A 320 23.54 25.76 -19.91
N ASN A 321 22.23 25.47 -19.84
CA ASN A 321 21.29 25.49 -20.97
C ASN A 321 20.04 26.31 -20.63
N ILE A 322 20.24 27.57 -20.24
CA ILE A 322 19.20 28.46 -19.73
C ILE A 322 18.09 28.70 -20.75
N GLU A 323 18.45 28.95 -22.02
CA GLU A 323 17.49 29.17 -23.10
C GLU A 323 16.55 27.97 -23.30
N THR A 324 17.10 26.75 -23.20
CA THR A 324 16.33 25.51 -23.25
C THR A 324 15.39 25.37 -22.06
N ALA A 325 15.84 25.76 -20.86
CA ALA A 325 15.00 25.76 -19.66
C ALA A 325 13.81 26.73 -19.80
N ILE A 326 14.08 27.95 -20.27
CA ILE A 326 13.07 28.98 -20.50
C ILE A 326 12.09 28.55 -21.59
N THR A 327 12.59 28.16 -22.75
CA THR A 327 11.77 27.78 -23.91
C THR A 327 10.87 26.60 -23.59
N ASN A 328 11.43 25.54 -23.01
CA ASN A 328 10.65 24.34 -22.72
C ASN A 328 9.69 24.54 -21.55
N ASN A 329 10.15 25.07 -20.42
CA ASN A 329 9.31 25.15 -19.22
C ASN A 329 8.33 26.32 -19.32
N ILE A 330 8.81 27.54 -19.59
CA ILE A 330 7.98 28.76 -19.63
C ILE A 330 7.22 28.86 -20.97
N GLY A 331 7.88 28.60 -22.09
CA GLY A 331 7.19 28.56 -23.39
C GLY A 331 6.14 27.45 -23.43
N GLY A 332 6.48 26.27 -22.91
CA GLY A 332 5.55 25.14 -22.79
C GLY A 332 4.32 25.46 -21.94
N ILE A 333 4.48 26.08 -20.75
CA ILE A 333 3.31 26.41 -19.93
C ILE A 333 2.43 27.47 -20.58
N LYS A 334 3.02 28.49 -21.23
CA LYS A 334 2.28 29.52 -21.96
C LYS A 334 1.40 28.90 -23.05
N ALA A 335 1.98 28.02 -23.87
CA ALA A 335 1.26 27.31 -24.93
C ALA A 335 0.12 26.45 -24.37
N ILE A 336 0.44 25.55 -23.44
CA ILE A 336 -0.51 24.53 -22.97
C ILE A 336 -1.62 25.14 -22.12
N SER A 337 -1.34 26.13 -21.27
CA SER A 337 -2.39 26.80 -20.48
C SER A 337 -3.31 27.65 -21.36
N GLY A 338 -2.77 28.35 -22.37
CA GLY A 338 -3.59 29.09 -23.33
C GLY A 338 -4.51 28.17 -24.15
N LEU A 339 -4.02 26.99 -24.55
CA LEU A 339 -4.84 25.98 -25.24
C LEU A 339 -5.90 25.36 -24.31
N ALA A 340 -5.57 25.15 -23.04
CA ALA A 340 -6.53 24.64 -22.06
C ALA A 340 -7.72 25.59 -21.88
N ASP A 341 -7.44 26.89 -21.73
CA ASP A 341 -8.45 27.93 -21.67
C ASP A 341 -9.27 28.01 -22.97
N LYS A 342 -8.60 28.11 -24.13
CA LYS A 342 -9.24 28.20 -25.45
C LYS A 342 -10.22 27.05 -25.74
N HIS A 343 -9.87 25.82 -25.35
CA HIS A 343 -10.66 24.63 -25.63
C HIS A 343 -11.57 24.21 -24.47
N GLY A 344 -11.64 24.99 -23.40
CA GLY A 344 -12.54 24.74 -22.28
C GLY A 344 -12.22 23.46 -21.50
N VAL A 345 -10.94 23.20 -21.24
CA VAL A 345 -10.54 22.15 -20.30
C VAL A 345 -11.15 22.47 -18.94
N GLU A 346 -11.73 21.50 -18.26
CA GLU A 346 -12.38 21.76 -16.97
C GLU A 346 -11.35 21.95 -15.86
N ARG A 347 -10.33 21.09 -15.81
CA ARG A 347 -9.25 21.15 -14.81
C ARG A 347 -7.87 21.03 -15.43
N PHE A 348 -7.00 21.97 -15.10
CA PHE A 348 -5.59 22.00 -15.48
C PHE A 348 -4.72 21.87 -14.24
N ILE A 349 -3.90 20.82 -14.20
CA ILE A 349 -3.05 20.48 -13.08
C ILE A 349 -1.58 20.64 -13.49
N LEU A 350 -0.92 21.67 -12.97
CA LEU A 350 0.52 21.86 -13.09
C LEU A 350 1.27 21.05 -12.04
N ILE A 351 2.14 20.15 -12.50
CA ILE A 351 3.09 19.43 -11.66
C ILE A 351 4.30 20.34 -11.41
N SER A 352 4.53 20.70 -10.14
CA SER A 352 5.62 21.55 -9.70
C SER A 352 6.51 20.86 -8.67
N THR A 353 7.48 21.57 -8.11
CA THR A 353 8.55 21.02 -7.26
C THR A 353 8.85 21.96 -6.10
N ASP A 354 9.32 21.39 -4.99
CA ASP A 354 9.94 22.10 -3.88
C ASP A 354 10.99 23.14 -4.31
N LYS A 355 11.73 22.91 -5.40
CA LYS A 355 12.76 23.81 -5.93
C LYS A 355 12.20 25.13 -6.47
N ALA A 356 10.89 25.24 -6.66
CA ALA A 356 10.23 26.50 -7.01
C ALA A 356 10.01 27.41 -5.78
N VAL A 357 10.16 26.89 -4.56
CA VAL A 357 10.10 27.69 -3.32
C VAL A 357 11.43 28.39 -3.12
N ASN A 358 11.44 29.73 -3.15
CA ASN A 358 12.65 30.56 -3.05
C ASN A 358 13.81 30.04 -3.92
N PRO A 359 13.62 30.01 -5.25
CA PRO A 359 14.51 29.30 -6.15
C PRO A 359 15.92 29.90 -6.15
N VAL A 360 16.92 29.03 -5.98
CA VAL A 360 18.36 29.37 -6.02
C VAL A 360 19.06 28.84 -7.28
N ASN A 361 18.29 28.36 -8.25
CA ASN A 361 18.76 27.78 -9.51
C ASN A 361 17.78 28.08 -10.65
N VAL A 362 18.26 28.06 -11.89
CA VAL A 362 17.49 28.38 -13.11
C VAL A 362 16.28 27.47 -13.26
N MET A 363 16.47 26.16 -13.02
CA MET A 363 15.36 25.19 -13.14
C MET A 363 14.22 25.54 -12.18
N GLY A 364 14.52 25.78 -10.90
CA GLY A 364 13.56 26.20 -9.90
C GLY A 364 12.90 27.54 -10.25
N ALA A 365 13.68 28.51 -10.73
CA ALA A 365 13.18 29.83 -11.14
C ALA A 365 12.18 29.73 -12.30
N THR A 366 12.49 28.94 -13.35
CA THR A 366 11.55 28.71 -14.47
C THR A 366 10.26 28.04 -14.00
N LYS A 367 10.34 27.07 -13.08
CA LYS A 367 9.14 26.45 -12.49
C LYS A 367 8.33 27.45 -11.68
N LYS A 368 8.97 28.31 -10.87
CA LYS A 368 8.27 29.37 -10.13
C LYS A 368 7.52 30.33 -11.05
N ILE A 369 8.11 30.70 -12.19
CA ILE A 369 7.43 31.50 -13.21
C ILE A 369 6.21 30.76 -13.78
N CYS A 370 6.32 29.44 -14.03
CA CYS A 370 5.18 28.64 -14.48
C CYS A 370 4.03 28.65 -13.48
N GLU A 371 4.33 28.55 -12.18
CA GLU A 371 3.31 28.63 -11.12
C GLU A 371 2.59 29.99 -11.11
N LEU A 372 3.35 31.09 -11.23
CA LEU A 372 2.78 32.44 -11.29
C LEU A 372 1.90 32.62 -12.53
N TYR A 373 2.30 32.04 -13.67
CA TYR A 373 1.51 32.07 -14.90
C TYR A 373 0.17 31.35 -14.71
N VAL A 374 0.20 30.12 -14.19
CA VAL A 374 -0.99 29.31 -13.90
C VAL A 374 -1.89 29.98 -12.86
N GLN A 375 -1.31 30.58 -11.82
CA GLN A 375 -2.06 31.33 -10.82
C GLN A 375 -2.78 32.55 -11.42
N ASN A 376 -2.13 33.27 -12.33
CA ASN A 376 -2.78 34.36 -13.05
C ASN A 376 -3.90 33.85 -13.98
N MET A 377 -3.70 32.71 -14.65
CA MET A 377 -4.75 32.08 -15.48
C MET A 377 -5.96 31.66 -14.64
N ALA A 378 -5.75 31.10 -13.44
CA ALA A 378 -6.82 30.73 -12.51
C ALA A 378 -7.75 31.90 -12.16
N SER A 379 -7.24 33.13 -12.15
CA SER A 379 -8.03 34.33 -11.84
C SER A 379 -8.90 34.85 -13.00
N LYS A 380 -8.71 34.33 -14.22
CA LYS A 380 -9.28 34.90 -15.46
C LYS A 380 -10.02 33.88 -16.33
N SER A 381 -9.69 32.60 -16.21
CA SER A 381 -10.23 31.53 -17.04
C SER A 381 -11.41 30.83 -16.37
N ALA A 382 -12.29 30.24 -17.18
CA ALA A 382 -13.29 29.28 -16.71
C ALA A 382 -12.68 27.90 -16.38
N THR A 383 -11.51 27.57 -16.94
CA THR A 383 -10.74 26.38 -16.58
C THR A 383 -10.24 26.52 -15.15
N SER A 384 -10.46 25.50 -14.32
CA SER A 384 -9.87 25.45 -12.98
C SER A 384 -8.38 25.12 -13.08
N PHE A 385 -7.55 26.12 -12.82
CA PHE A 385 -6.09 26.00 -12.84
C PHE A 385 -5.55 25.76 -11.42
N MET A 386 -4.77 24.70 -11.27
CA MET A 386 -4.20 24.30 -10.00
C MET A 386 -2.76 23.85 -10.15
N THR A 387 -1.97 24.06 -9.10
CA THR A 387 -0.55 23.69 -9.05
C THR A 387 -0.32 22.78 -7.85
N VAL A 388 0.33 21.65 -8.08
CA VAL A 388 0.70 20.70 -7.02
C VAL A 388 2.23 20.67 -6.91
N ARG A 389 2.75 21.03 -5.73
CA ARG A 389 4.18 20.91 -5.42
C ARG A 389 4.43 19.60 -4.66
N PHE A 390 5.51 18.91 -5.00
CA PHE A 390 6.03 17.81 -4.20
C PHE A 390 7.56 17.88 -4.10
N GLY A 391 8.10 17.13 -3.14
CA GLY A 391 9.52 17.03 -2.86
C GLY A 391 10.26 16.11 -3.84
N ASN A 392 11.34 15.49 -3.38
CA ASN A 392 12.04 14.51 -4.20
C ASN A 392 11.24 13.21 -4.25
N VAL A 393 11.23 12.60 -5.44
CA VAL A 393 10.61 11.31 -5.66
C VAL A 393 11.71 10.27 -5.83
N LEU A 394 11.69 9.26 -4.96
CA LEU A 394 12.71 8.21 -4.91
C LEU A 394 12.72 7.41 -6.24
N ALA A 395 13.90 6.94 -6.62
CA ALA A 395 14.15 6.20 -7.87
C ALA A 395 13.66 6.86 -9.18
N SER A 396 13.34 8.15 -9.19
CA SER A 396 13.01 8.86 -10.45
C SER A 396 14.21 8.93 -11.41
N ASN A 397 13.95 9.02 -12.72
CA ASN A 397 15.00 9.01 -13.74
C ASN A 397 16.05 10.08 -13.47
N GLY A 398 17.33 9.66 -13.45
CA GLY A 398 18.48 10.53 -13.19
C GLY A 398 18.50 11.18 -11.79
N SER A 399 17.85 10.56 -10.81
CA SER A 399 17.95 10.94 -9.39
C SER A 399 19.16 10.29 -8.70
N VAL A 400 19.38 10.64 -7.44
CA VAL A 400 20.56 10.22 -6.67
C VAL A 400 20.57 8.71 -6.36
N ALA A 401 19.42 8.09 -6.10
CA ALA A 401 19.36 6.68 -5.74
C ALA A 401 19.82 5.75 -6.90
N PRO A 402 19.33 5.92 -8.15
CA PRO A 402 19.86 5.18 -9.30
C PRO A 402 21.35 5.44 -9.55
N LEU A 403 21.84 6.66 -9.29
CA LEU A 403 23.28 6.97 -9.40
C LEU A 403 24.09 6.16 -8.39
N PHE A 404 23.66 6.11 -7.14
CA PHE A 404 24.33 5.36 -6.08
C PHE A 404 24.33 3.86 -6.36
N LEU A 405 23.20 3.31 -6.80
CA LEU A 405 23.10 1.90 -7.21
C LEU A 405 24.11 1.60 -8.32
N ARG A 406 24.15 2.43 -9.38
CA ARG A 406 25.11 2.27 -10.48
C ARG A 406 26.57 2.40 -10.02
N GLN A 407 26.87 3.28 -9.06
CA GLN A 407 28.21 3.40 -8.50
C GLN A 407 28.62 2.14 -7.74
N ILE A 408 27.72 1.58 -6.94
CA ILE A 408 27.93 0.35 -6.17
C ILE A 408 28.09 -0.87 -7.10
N GLU A 409 27.23 -1.00 -8.10
CA GLU A 409 27.30 -2.07 -9.11
C GLU A 409 28.65 -2.06 -9.85
N ASN A 410 29.16 -0.86 -10.15
CA ASN A 410 30.49 -0.68 -10.75
C ASN A 410 31.65 -0.78 -9.75
N ARG A 411 31.38 -1.15 -8.49
CA ARG A 411 32.37 -1.20 -7.40
C ARG A 411 33.14 0.12 -7.19
N GLY A 412 32.52 1.24 -7.54
CA GLY A 412 33.05 2.58 -7.36
C GLY A 412 32.61 3.21 -6.04
N PRO A 413 33.26 4.31 -5.61
CA PRO A 413 32.85 5.04 -4.41
C PRO A 413 31.49 5.75 -4.63
N VAL A 414 30.67 5.77 -3.59
CA VAL A 414 29.42 6.53 -3.57
C VAL A 414 29.73 8.02 -3.42
N THR A 415 29.28 8.85 -4.36
CA THR A 415 29.60 10.29 -4.37
C THR A 415 28.52 11.11 -3.68
N VAL A 416 28.79 11.56 -2.45
CA VAL A 416 27.89 12.43 -1.69
C VAL A 416 28.29 13.89 -1.89
N THR A 417 27.33 14.75 -2.24
CA THR A 417 27.61 16.18 -2.52
C THR A 417 28.11 16.94 -1.29
N ASP A 418 27.44 16.76 -0.15
CA ASP A 418 27.84 17.34 1.14
C ASP A 418 27.19 16.51 2.27
N LYS A 419 27.91 16.32 3.37
CA LYS A 419 27.48 15.49 4.52
C LYS A 419 26.22 16.01 5.22
N ASN A 420 25.90 17.30 5.08
CA ASN A 420 24.79 17.96 5.74
C ASN A 420 23.55 18.12 4.85
N VAL A 421 23.61 17.70 3.58
CA VAL A 421 22.49 17.83 2.66
C VAL A 421 21.35 16.91 3.08
N LYS A 422 20.20 17.52 3.37
CA LYS A 422 18.94 16.82 3.67
C LYS A 422 17.96 16.99 2.51
N ARG A 423 17.18 15.95 2.22
CA ARG A 423 16.13 15.94 1.20
C ARG A 423 14.92 15.17 1.72
N TYR A 424 13.74 15.66 1.39
CA TYR A 424 12.48 14.98 1.68
C TYR A 424 12.14 14.06 0.52
N PHE A 425 11.83 12.80 0.82
CA PHE A 425 11.51 11.79 -0.18
C PHE A 425 10.09 11.27 0.00
N MET A 426 9.50 10.89 -1.12
CA MET A 426 8.29 10.11 -1.21
C MET A 426 8.42 9.09 -2.34
N THR A 427 7.60 8.04 -2.34
CA THR A 427 7.59 7.09 -3.45
C THR A 427 6.85 7.69 -4.66
N ILE A 428 7.13 7.13 -5.84
CA ILE A 428 6.45 7.52 -7.08
C ILE A 428 4.92 7.31 -6.98
N PRO A 429 4.41 6.13 -6.56
CA PRO A 429 2.96 5.91 -6.47
C PRO A 429 2.27 6.89 -5.51
N GLU A 430 2.87 7.15 -4.34
CA GLU A 430 2.31 8.10 -3.39
C GLU A 430 2.27 9.54 -3.93
N ALA A 431 3.32 9.98 -4.64
CA ALA A 431 3.34 11.29 -5.28
C ALA A 431 2.20 11.43 -6.28
N VAL A 432 1.99 10.40 -7.09
CA VAL A 432 0.91 10.35 -8.09
C VAL A 432 -0.46 10.37 -7.41
N LEU A 433 -0.70 9.54 -6.41
CA LEU A 433 -1.98 9.49 -5.70
C LEU A 433 -2.31 10.81 -5.01
N LEU A 434 -1.33 11.50 -4.42
CA LEU A 434 -1.53 12.83 -3.84
C LEU A 434 -1.82 13.91 -4.90
N ILE A 435 -1.18 13.82 -6.08
CA ILE A 435 -1.52 14.69 -7.23
C ILE A 435 -2.96 14.46 -7.67
N LEU A 436 -3.38 13.19 -7.78
CA LEU A 436 -4.74 12.83 -8.17
C LEU A 436 -5.77 13.26 -7.13
N GLN A 437 -5.48 13.09 -5.84
CA GLN A 437 -6.33 13.56 -4.76
C GLN A 437 -6.49 15.07 -4.78
N ALA A 438 -5.39 15.82 -4.93
CA ALA A 438 -5.43 17.27 -5.07
C ALA A 438 -6.27 17.70 -6.29
N ALA A 439 -6.17 16.96 -7.40
CA ALA A 439 -7.00 17.17 -8.59
C ALA A 439 -8.48 16.86 -8.38
N GLY A 440 -8.80 15.85 -7.56
CA GLY A 440 -10.17 15.52 -7.18
C GLY A 440 -10.79 16.55 -6.23
N MET A 441 -10.00 17.11 -5.31
CA MET A 441 -10.42 18.14 -4.34
C MET A 441 -10.53 19.54 -4.96
N GLY A 442 -9.70 19.85 -5.95
CA GLY A 442 -9.68 21.15 -6.62
C GLY A 442 -10.91 21.37 -7.50
N GLY A 443 -11.82 22.22 -7.02
CA GLY A 443 -13.04 22.66 -7.70
C GLY A 443 -13.60 23.88 -6.98
#